data_AF-A0A5J5TXV5-F1
#
_entry.id   AF-A0A5J5TXV5-F1
#
_cell.length_a   1.000
_cell.length_b   1.000
_cell.length_c   1.000
_cell.angle_alpha   90.00
_cell.angle_beta   90.00
_cell.angle_gamma   90.00
#
_symmetry.space_group_name_H-M   'P 1'
#
loop_
_entity.id
_entity.type
_entity.pdbx_description
1 polymer ?
#
loop_
_entity_poly.entity_id
_entity_poly.type
_entity_poly.pdbx_seq_one_letter_code
_entity_poly.pdbx_strand_id
1 'polypeptide(L)'
;MSLQKARVFENSLVDSGAKGISAEFMQIYRSREVGQSYVTSVWTTLVATAHALWLMIKIRPQVVLCNGPGTCIPLCVIAFIFKVVGIRWSSIFYVESIARVKRLSLSGLLLYKLQIADQFFVQWPQLQRKYPRARYVGCLM
;
A
#
# COMPACT_ATOMS: atom_id res chain seq x y z
N MET A 1 -0.33 16.84 5.63
CA MET A 1 -0.37 17.34 4.24
C MET A 1 -1.23 16.49 3.29
N SER A 2 -1.06 15.16 3.20
CA SER A 2 -1.83 14.33 2.25
C SER A 2 -3.34 14.24 2.55
N LEU A 3 -3.72 14.07 3.83
CA LEU A 3 -5.13 13.93 4.22
C LEU A 3 -5.97 15.20 3.94
N GLN A 4 -5.38 16.39 4.13
CA GLN A 4 -6.06 17.64 3.82
C GLN A 4 -6.37 17.75 2.32
N LYS A 5 -5.42 17.37 1.45
CA LYS A 5 -5.64 17.35 0.00
C LYS A 5 -6.74 16.37 -0.39
N ALA A 6 -6.78 15.19 0.23
CA ALA A 6 -7.83 14.20 -0.02
C ALA A 6 -9.22 14.74 0.36
N ARG A 7 -9.34 15.39 1.53
CA ARG A 7 -10.60 16.03 1.94
C ARG A 7 -11.03 17.16 1.01
N VAL A 8 -10.09 18.00 0.57
CA VAL A 8 -10.38 19.08 -0.39
C VAL A 8 -10.88 18.49 -1.71
N PHE A 9 -10.30 17.39 -2.17
CA PHE A 9 -10.72 16.72 -3.39
C PHE A 9 -12.15 16.13 -3.26
N GLU A 10 -12.45 15.40 -2.19
CA GLU A 10 -13.81 14.90 -1.95
C GLU A 10 -14.84 16.04 -1.88
N ASN A 11 -14.51 17.12 -1.16
CA ASN A 11 -15.39 18.28 -1.08
C ASN A 11 -15.65 18.91 -2.46
N SER A 12 -14.64 18.94 -3.34
CA SER A 12 -14.80 19.44 -4.71
C SER A 12 -15.68 18.55 -5.61
N LEU A 13 -15.70 17.24 -5.35
CA LEU A 13 -16.55 16.28 -6.07
C LEU A 13 -18.02 16.36 -5.64
N VAL A 14 -18.25 16.57 -4.34
CA VAL A 14 -19.60 16.80 -3.79
C VAL A 14 -20.21 18.06 -4.38
N ASP A 15 -19.42 19.13 -4.52
CA ASP A 15 -19.85 20.41 -5.11
C ASP A 15 -20.15 20.29 -6.62
N SER A 16 -19.54 19.32 -7.30
CA SER A 16 -19.74 19.04 -8.73
C SER A 16 -20.98 18.18 -9.04
N GLY A 17 -21.80 17.84 -8.03
CA GLY A 17 -23.05 17.08 -8.22
C GLY A 17 -22.87 15.59 -8.48
N ALA A 18 -21.65 15.05 -8.39
CA ALA A 18 -21.42 13.62 -8.41
C ALA A 18 -21.93 13.02 -7.08
N LYS A 19 -22.79 11.99 -7.14
CA LYS A 19 -23.19 11.22 -5.94
C LYS A 19 -21.93 10.59 -5.32
N GLY A 20 -21.35 11.28 -4.34
CA GLY A 20 -20.14 10.85 -3.65
C GLY A 20 -20.37 9.53 -2.92
N ILE A 21 -19.54 8.54 -3.23
CA ILE A 21 -19.39 7.36 -2.38
C ILE A 21 -18.84 7.87 -1.03
N SER A 22 -19.46 7.48 0.09
CA SER A 22 -18.96 7.87 1.41
C SER A 22 -17.54 7.34 1.61
N ALA A 23 -16.55 8.22 1.60
CA ALA A 23 -15.15 7.89 1.82
C ALA A 23 -14.79 8.12 3.31
N GLU A 24 -14.39 7.05 4.00
CA GLU A 24 -13.86 7.15 5.37
C GLU A 24 -12.34 7.32 5.34
N PHE A 25 -11.85 8.39 5.98
CA PHE A 25 -10.42 8.70 6.06
C PHE A 25 -9.86 8.31 7.42
N MET A 26 -8.93 7.36 7.43
CA MET A 26 -8.18 6.99 8.64
C MET A 26 -6.69 7.32 8.47
N GLN A 27 -6.06 7.79 9.55
CA GLN A 27 -4.62 8.05 9.57
C GLN A 27 -3.88 6.86 10.16
N ILE A 28 -2.72 6.57 9.56
CA ILE A 28 -1.78 5.57 10.03
C ILE A 28 -0.44 6.24 10.29
N TYR A 29 0.25 5.80 11.35
CA TYR A 29 1.61 6.26 11.65
C TYR A 29 2.56 5.84 10.53
N ARG A 30 3.49 6.75 10.17
CA ARG A 30 4.56 6.40 9.23
C ARG A 30 5.56 5.49 9.92
N SER A 31 5.93 4.39 9.25
CA SER A 31 6.91 3.43 9.77
C SER A 31 8.32 4.03 9.89
N ARG A 32 8.64 5.03 9.05
CA ARG A 32 9.94 5.71 9.05
C ARG A 32 9.80 7.16 8.59
N GLU A 33 10.46 8.09 9.31
CA GLU A 33 10.64 9.47 8.87
C GLU A 33 11.87 9.62 7.95
N VAL A 34 11.83 10.60 7.04
CA VAL A 34 12.90 10.80 6.06
C VAL A 34 14.19 11.19 6.81
N GLY A 35 15.23 10.36 6.72
CA GLY A 35 16.53 10.59 7.37
C GLY A 35 16.72 9.89 8.73
N GLN A 36 15.76 9.09 9.21
CA GLN A 36 15.93 8.31 10.45
C GLN A 36 16.94 7.16 10.32
N SER A 37 17.67 6.91 11.40
CA SER A 37 18.56 5.76 11.55
C SER A 37 17.80 4.43 11.41
N TYR A 38 18.44 3.42 10.83
CA TYR A 38 17.83 2.11 10.60
C TYR A 38 17.37 1.44 11.90
N VAL A 39 18.07 1.66 13.02
CA VAL A 39 17.74 1.04 14.31
C VAL A 39 16.48 1.64 14.93
N THR A 40 16.38 2.97 14.99
CA THR A 40 15.18 3.64 15.50
C THR A 40 13.97 3.43 14.59
N SER A 41 14.22 3.24 13.28
CA SER A 41 13.18 2.91 12.30
C SER A 41 12.50 1.56 12.58
N VAL A 42 13.20 0.59 13.18
CA VAL A 42 12.58 -0.70 13.55
C VAL A 42 11.53 -0.49 14.64
N TRP A 43 11.85 0.30 15.66
CA TRP A 43 10.92 0.57 16.75
C TRP A 43 9.66 1.31 16.28
N THR A 44 9.83 2.36 15.49
CA THR A 44 8.69 3.10 14.91
C THR A 44 7.87 2.23 13.96
N THR A 45 8.52 1.30 13.24
CA THR A 45 7.82 0.32 12.41
C THR A 45 6.98 -0.64 13.24
N LEU A 46 7.48 -1.13 14.39
CA LEU A 46 6.70 -2.01 15.28
C LEU A 46 5.46 -1.31 15.84
N VAL A 47 5.60 -0.07 16.32
CA VAL A 47 4.46 0.73 16.79
C VAL A 47 3.45 0.97 15.66
N ALA A 48 3.92 1.33 14.48
CA ALA A 48 3.06 1.48 13.31
C ALA A 48 2.37 0.16 12.92
N THR A 49 3.05 -0.98 13.09
CA THR A 49 2.50 -2.32 12.83
C THR A 49 1.39 -2.66 13.82
N ALA A 50 1.57 -2.38 15.11
CA ALA A 50 0.52 -2.60 16.11
C ALA A 50 -0.74 -1.76 15.82
N HIS A 51 -0.55 -0.50 15.46
CA HIS A 51 -1.67 0.37 15.06
C HIS A 51 -2.33 -0.11 13.75
N ALA A 52 -1.53 -0.54 12.78
CA ALA A 52 -2.01 -1.13 11.53
C ALA A 52 -2.83 -2.40 11.76
N LEU A 53 -2.41 -3.24 12.70
CA LEU A 53 -3.11 -4.47 13.08
C LEU A 53 -4.49 -4.16 13.66
N TRP A 54 -4.56 -3.18 14.57
CA TRP A 54 -5.83 -2.74 15.13
C TRP A 54 -6.78 -2.21 14.05
N LEU A 55 -6.28 -1.38 13.13
CA LEU A 55 -7.05 -0.87 11.99
C LEU A 55 -7.56 -2.00 11.08
N MET A 56 -6.69 -2.96 10.75
CA MET A 56 -7.05 -4.11 9.92
C MET A 56 -8.19 -4.93 10.52
N ILE A 57 -8.15 -5.17 11.84
CA ILE A 57 -9.19 -5.94 12.55
C ILE A 57 -10.52 -5.16 12.62
N LYS A 58 -10.44 -3.85 12.78
CA LYS A 58 -11.62 -2.96 12.86
C LYS A 58 -12.32 -2.78 11.52
N ILE A 59 -11.56 -2.47 10.47
CA ILE A 59 -12.09 -2.15 9.12
C ILE A 59 -12.43 -3.43 8.35
N ARG A 60 -11.68 -4.51 8.55
CA ARG A 60 -11.86 -5.79 7.84
C ARG A 60 -11.84 -5.63 6.31
N PRO A 61 -10.79 -5.02 5.73
CA PRO A 61 -10.79 -4.67 4.31
C PRO A 61 -10.79 -5.94 3.44
N GLN A 62 -11.71 -6.02 2.49
CA GLN A 62 -11.73 -7.11 1.50
C GLN A 62 -10.57 -7.01 0.50
N VAL A 63 -10.15 -5.78 0.20
CA VAL A 63 -9.11 -5.46 -0.75
C VAL A 63 -8.18 -4.41 -0.15
N VAL A 64 -6.88 -4.70 -0.17
CA VAL A 64 -5.81 -3.79 0.22
C VAL A 64 -5.07 -3.38 -1.04
N LEU A 65 -5.34 -2.17 -1.51
CA LEU A 65 -4.62 -1.55 -2.61
C LEU A 65 -3.49 -0.68 -2.05
N CYS A 66 -2.26 -0.93 -2.47
CA CYS A 66 -1.11 -0.17 -1.99
C CYS A 66 -0.14 0.15 -3.13
N ASN A 67 0.45 1.34 -3.08
CA ASN A 67 1.64 1.67 -3.85
C ASN A 67 2.87 1.63 -2.93
N GLY A 68 4.06 2.00 -3.40
CA GLY A 68 5.32 1.67 -2.73
C GLY A 68 5.80 2.40 -1.46
N PRO A 69 5.10 3.31 -0.74
CA PRO A 69 5.68 3.89 0.47
C PRO A 69 5.88 2.83 1.57
N GLY A 70 6.99 2.89 2.31
CA GLY A 70 7.31 1.90 3.34
C GLY A 70 6.22 1.68 4.40
N THR A 71 5.32 2.64 4.60
CA THR A 71 4.16 2.53 5.50
C THR A 71 3.15 1.44 5.11
N CYS A 72 3.07 1.05 3.83
CA CYS A 72 2.16 -0.02 3.41
C CYS A 72 2.71 -1.42 3.69
N ILE A 73 4.02 -1.55 3.97
CA ILE A 73 4.66 -2.85 4.21
C ILE A 73 4.08 -3.54 5.45
N PRO A 74 3.95 -2.89 6.63
CA PRO A 74 3.28 -3.49 7.78
C PRO A 74 1.87 -4.00 7.48
N LEU A 75 1.05 -3.21 6.76
CA LEU A 75 -0.32 -3.61 6.41
C LEU A 75 -0.34 -4.87 5.55
N CYS A 76 0.54 -4.93 4.55
CA CYS A 76 0.64 -6.09 3.67
C CYS A 76 1.15 -7.34 4.43
N VAL A 77 2.14 -7.17 5.31
CA VAL A 77 2.67 -8.25 6.16
C VAL A 77 1.59 -8.80 7.08
N ILE A 78 0.82 -7.94 7.75
CA ILE A 78 -0.29 -8.35 8.62
C ILE A 78 -1.36 -9.10 7.82
N ALA A 79 -1.72 -8.57 6.64
CA ALA A 79 -2.71 -9.22 5.77
C ALA A 79 -2.23 -10.59 5.30
N PHE A 80 -0.93 -10.75 5.03
CA PHE A 80 -0.33 -12.04 4.72
C PHE A 80 -0.33 -12.99 5.91
N ILE A 81 0.01 -12.52 7.11
CA ILE A 81 -0.06 -13.34 8.33
C ILE A 81 -1.48 -13.85 8.55
N PHE A 82 -2.49 -13.00 8.38
CA PHE A 82 -3.89 -13.44 8.49
C PHE A 82 -4.25 -14.53 7.48
N LYS A 83 -3.77 -14.44 6.23
CA LYS A 83 -3.97 -15.52 5.25
C LYS A 83 -3.29 -16.82 5.67
N VAL A 84 -2.09 -16.75 6.23
CA VAL A 84 -1.35 -17.93 6.73
C VAL A 84 -2.09 -18.59 7.89
N VAL A 85 -2.71 -17.80 8.77
CA VAL A 85 -3.52 -18.27 9.91
C VAL A 85 -4.92 -18.76 9.46
N GLY A 86 -5.23 -18.73 8.16
CA GLY A 86 -6.49 -19.24 7.60
C GLY A 86 -7.60 -18.19 7.44
N ILE A 87 -7.34 -16.93 7.80
CA ILE A 87 -8.28 -15.82 7.66
C ILE A 87 -8.06 -15.15 6.30
N ARG A 88 -8.76 -15.66 5.27
CA ARG A 88 -8.66 -15.18 3.87
C ARG A 88 -9.70 -14.12 3.50
N TRP A 89 -9.84 -13.11 4.34
CA TRP A 89 -10.77 -12.00 4.07
C TRP A 89 -10.20 -10.88 3.20
N SER A 90 -8.87 -10.74 3.08
CA SER A 90 -8.22 -9.60 2.43
C SER A 90 -7.37 -10.06 1.25
N SER A 91 -7.55 -9.43 0.09
CA SER A 91 -6.69 -9.56 -1.09
C SER A 91 -5.76 -8.36 -1.22
N ILE A 92 -4.48 -8.59 -1.51
CA ILE A 92 -3.43 -7.57 -1.54
C ILE A 92 -3.05 -7.31 -2.98
N PHE A 93 -3.34 -6.11 -3.46
CA PHE A 93 -2.95 -5.62 -4.77
C PHE A 93 -1.89 -4.55 -4.61
N TYR A 94 -0.71 -4.82 -5.14
CA TYR A 94 0.39 -3.88 -5.13
C TYR A 94 0.56 -3.25 -6.51
N VAL A 95 0.54 -1.93 -6.58
CA VAL A 95 0.80 -1.17 -7.81
C VAL A 95 2.10 -0.41 -7.66
N GLU A 96 3.11 -0.76 -8.45
CA GLU A 96 4.38 -0.05 -8.41
C GLU A 96 4.23 1.40 -8.92
N SER A 97 5.01 2.30 -8.31
CA SER A 97 4.99 3.71 -8.67
C SER A 97 5.43 3.93 -10.11
N ILE A 98 4.73 4.81 -10.82
CA ILE A 98 5.04 5.18 -12.21
C ILE A 98 6.46 5.73 -12.37
N ALA A 99 7.00 6.40 -11.35
CA ALA A 99 8.36 6.94 -11.36
C ALA A 99 9.45 5.85 -11.43
N ARG A 100 9.10 4.58 -11.18
CA ARG A 100 10.02 3.45 -11.21
C ARG A 100 10.00 2.79 -12.59
N VAL A 101 10.85 3.28 -13.48
CA VAL A 101 10.97 2.76 -14.86
C VAL A 101 11.98 1.59 -14.95
N LYS A 102 13.13 1.71 -14.28
CA LYS A 102 14.27 0.79 -14.45
C LYS A 102 14.36 -0.31 -13.39
N ARG A 103 13.91 -0.03 -12.17
CA ARG A 103 14.03 -0.93 -11.00
C ARG A 103 12.84 -0.75 -10.07
N LEU A 104 12.36 -1.84 -9.47
CA LEU A 104 11.33 -1.80 -8.42
C LEU A 104 11.76 -0.92 -7.24
N SER A 105 10.80 -0.36 -6.53
CA SER A 105 11.05 0.29 -5.23
C SER A 105 11.57 -0.73 -4.22
N LEU A 106 12.18 -0.28 -3.12
CA LEU A 106 12.66 -1.21 -2.08
C LEU A 106 11.49 -2.00 -1.47
N SER A 107 10.38 -1.30 -1.20
CA SER A 107 9.10 -1.87 -0.77
C SER A 107 8.55 -2.89 -1.78
N GLY A 108 8.50 -2.51 -3.07
CA GLY A 108 8.03 -3.38 -4.14
C GLY A 108 8.92 -4.60 -4.35
N LEU A 109 10.24 -4.44 -4.23
CA LEU A 109 11.19 -5.56 -4.30
C LEU A 109 10.98 -6.53 -3.13
N LEU A 110 10.75 -6.01 -1.92
CA LEU A 110 10.49 -6.83 -0.74
C LEU A 110 9.17 -7.61 -0.89
N LEU A 111 8.08 -6.93 -1.26
CA LEU A 111 6.78 -7.57 -1.48
C LEU A 111 6.82 -8.60 -2.60
N TYR A 112 7.55 -8.30 -3.69
CA TYR A 112 7.77 -9.23 -4.79
C TYR A 112 8.55 -10.47 -4.34
N LYS A 113 9.66 -10.29 -3.62
CA LYS A 113 10.49 -11.41 -3.16
C LYS A 113 9.80 -12.27 -2.11
N LEU A 114 9.13 -11.66 -1.14
CA LEU A 114 8.42 -12.35 -0.07
C LEU A 114 7.06 -12.92 -0.51
N GLN A 115 6.62 -12.65 -1.75
CA GLN A 115 5.33 -13.12 -2.29
C GLN A 115 4.14 -12.75 -1.40
N ILE A 116 4.19 -11.56 -0.81
CA ILE A 116 3.16 -11.07 0.10
C ILE A 116 1.93 -10.59 -0.69
N ALA A 117 2.14 -9.96 -1.84
CA ALA A 117 1.06 -9.47 -2.69
C ALA A 117 0.48 -10.60 -3.56
N ASP A 118 -0.85 -10.71 -3.64
CA ASP A 118 -1.50 -11.68 -4.53
C ASP A 118 -1.35 -11.26 -5.98
N GLN A 119 -1.44 -9.96 -6.24
CA GLN A 119 -1.27 -9.36 -7.55
C GLN A 119 -0.28 -8.21 -7.46
N PHE A 120 0.72 -8.27 -8.33
CA PHE A 120 1.78 -7.28 -8.41
C PHE A 120 1.74 -6.62 -9.78
N PHE A 121 1.41 -5.34 -9.83
CA PHE A 121 1.28 -4.59 -11.07
C PHE A 121 2.46 -3.67 -11.32
N VAL A 122 2.88 -3.63 -12.59
CA VAL A 122 3.92 -2.73 -13.10
C VAL A 122 3.41 -1.92 -14.27
N GLN A 123 3.86 -0.67 -14.37
CA GLN A 123 3.43 0.26 -15.41
C GLN A 123 4.38 0.32 -16.61
N TRP A 124 5.50 -0.40 -16.55
CA TRP A 124 6.54 -0.38 -17.58
C TRP A 124 6.83 -1.79 -18.10
N PRO A 125 6.84 -2.02 -19.43
CA PRO A 125 7.10 -3.34 -19.99
C PRO A 125 8.53 -3.83 -19.71
N GLN A 126 9.49 -2.92 -19.56
CA GLN A 126 10.88 -3.26 -19.19
C GLN A 126 10.96 -3.90 -17.80
N LEU A 127 10.12 -3.46 -16.86
CA LEU A 127 10.03 -4.08 -15.54
C LEU A 127 9.41 -5.46 -15.61
N GLN A 128 8.36 -5.66 -16.41
CA GLN A 128 7.76 -6.97 -16.60
C GLN A 128 8.78 -7.98 -17.16
N ARG A 129 9.59 -7.59 -18.15
CA ARG A 129 10.66 -8.44 -18.69
C ARG A 129 11.67 -8.88 -17.62
N LYS A 130 11.96 -8.00 -16.65
CA LYS A 130 12.88 -8.29 -15.55
C LYS A 130 12.24 -9.07 -14.40
N TYR A 131 10.94 -8.91 -14.21
CA TYR A 131 10.15 -9.47 -13.12
C TYR A 131 8.92 -10.17 -13.70
N PRO A 132 9.06 -11.41 -14.21
CA PRO A 132 8.01 -12.07 -14.99
C PRO A 132 6.72 -12.35 -14.20
N ARG A 133 6.77 -12.37 -12.86
CA ARG A 133 5.57 -12.50 -12.01
C ARG A 133 4.79 -11.20 -11.87
N ALA A 134 5.38 -10.07 -12.29
CA ALA A 134 4.68 -8.80 -12.29
C ALA A 134 3.77 -8.71 -13.53
N ARG A 135 2.54 -8.26 -13.32
CA ARG A 135 1.57 -8.04 -14.39
C ARG A 135 1.69 -6.62 -14.92
N TYR A 136 2.00 -6.49 -16.20
CA TYR A 136 2.00 -5.20 -16.88
C TYR A 136 0.57 -4.73 -17.13
N VAL A 137 0.28 -3.48 -16.76
CA VAL A 137 -1.06 -2.86 -16.89
C VAL A 137 -1.02 -1.53 -17.64
N GLY A 138 0.14 -1.10 -18.13
CA GLY A 138 0.30 0.19 -18.78
C GLY A 138 0.25 1.37 -17.80
N CYS A 139 -0.05 2.56 -18.32
CA CYS A 139 -0.13 3.79 -17.55
C CYS A 139 -1.47 3.85 -16.81
N LEU A 140 -1.43 3.73 -15.47
CA LEU A 140 -2.59 3.96 -14.62
C LEU A 140 -2.50 5.40 -14.12
N MET A 141 -3.26 6.31 -14.75
CA MET A 141 -3.32 7.74 -14.43
C MET A 141 -4.64 8.08 -13.74
#